data_AF-A0A1G8F684-F1
#
_entry.id   AF-A0A1G8F684-F1
#
_cell.length_a   1.000
_cell.length_b   1.000
_cell.length_c   1.000
_cell.angle_alpha   90.00
_cell.angle_beta   90.00
_cell.angle_gamma   90.00
#
_symmetry.space_group_name_H-M   'P 1'
#
loop_
_entity.id
_entity.type
_entity.pdbx_description
1 polymer ?
#
loop_
_entity_poly.entity_id
_entity_poly.type
_entity_poly.pdbx_seq_one_letter_code
_entity_poly.pdbx_strand_id
1 'polypeptide(L)'
;MNKLLVLPQPLHPKPFYDESLSGFLLRFSLINRIPPRFLYGKLEKFMEKQISNYCIDREILNDRDLKFIANISNNKIEDISNMRITENKIHGNLISYDDLETVKAKVCPYCLSDIEYIRKIWLLSIVTACPHHKVQLIDCCSICSKDISWRRGNLFICTCGHRHKKSQAPIAATSTVKFSEFIYSKCNLYKDNLILSNNSYFIDCDLLTLNSMLHYLGRELTTGLSVENKYKRGNISFSEYVQFQLDVIQILKNWPEGYRDFLSNLHLITDLTLDTLENSLYKFQRLQRGNLKPLIEEFHLYMKPIEEKKALEEIQSYRRALASFKVVEKQLSLKRKAQGFLGLKEVVKLLGCQEWHIRFWIDKGFMKKCGDNKYYNEVTLESFQKFKRTYITLKDIQKKLKTSYSQLLRKGMIPVSGLKIDGGRMYLYRKKDIKLLLK
;
A
#
# COMPACT_ATOMS: atom_id res chain seq x y z
N MET A 1 48.78 19.13 57.22
CA MET A 1 48.32 18.02 56.36
C MET A 1 47.03 18.44 55.64
N ASN A 2 47.14 19.18 54.54
CA ASN A 2 46.01 19.48 53.67
C ASN A 2 46.18 18.69 52.37
N LYS A 3 45.78 17.42 52.35
CA LYS A 3 45.48 16.75 51.09
C LYS A 3 44.14 17.32 50.62
N LEU A 4 44.22 18.38 49.82
CA LEU A 4 43.15 18.75 48.89
C LEU A 4 42.70 17.45 48.21
N LEU A 5 41.49 17.00 48.54
CA LEU A 5 40.79 15.97 47.79
C LEU A 5 40.58 16.55 46.39
N VAL A 6 41.55 16.32 45.50
CA VAL A 6 41.41 16.55 44.08
C VAL A 6 40.20 15.72 43.68
N LEU A 7 39.08 16.38 43.38
CA LEU A 7 37.93 15.72 42.78
C LEU A 7 38.49 15.00 41.54
N PRO A 8 38.32 13.66 41.43
CA PRO A 8 38.85 12.94 40.28
C PRO A 8 38.29 13.59 39.02
N GLN A 9 39.17 13.92 38.07
CA GLN A 9 38.73 14.44 36.79
C GLN A 9 37.73 13.47 36.16
N PRO A 10 36.66 13.97 35.53
CA PRO A 10 35.69 13.10 34.89
C PRO A 10 36.40 12.20 33.87
N LEU A 11 36.00 10.93 33.86
CA LEU A 11 36.41 10.01 32.81
C LEU A 11 35.70 10.42 31.51
N HIS A 12 36.49 10.47 30.44
CA HIS A 12 36.05 10.90 29.12
C HIS A 12 35.98 9.68 28.18
N PRO A 13 34.90 8.87 28.23
CA PRO A 13 34.73 7.77 27.30
C PRO A 13 34.65 8.30 25.87
N LYS A 14 35.31 7.59 24.94
CA LYS A 14 35.10 7.80 23.51
C LYS A 14 33.77 7.16 23.07
N PRO A 15 33.01 7.80 22.18
CA PRO A 15 31.88 7.18 21.48
C PRO A 15 32.29 5.92 20.72
N PHE A 16 31.43 4.91 20.68
CA PHE A 16 31.57 3.82 19.70
C PHE A 16 30.89 4.20 18.38
N TYR A 17 31.38 3.63 17.28
CA TYR A 17 30.90 3.91 15.92
C TYR A 17 29.38 3.77 15.75
N ASP A 18 28.79 2.75 16.38
CA ASP A 18 27.36 2.47 16.33
C ASP A 18 26.62 2.77 17.64
N GLU A 19 27.19 3.59 18.52
CA GLU A 19 26.55 3.99 19.77
C GLU A 19 25.41 5.00 19.52
N SER A 20 24.31 4.90 20.28
CA SER A 20 23.29 5.95 20.30
C SER A 20 23.72 7.12 21.19
N LEU A 21 23.31 8.34 20.87
CA LEU A 21 23.65 9.52 21.69
C LEU A 21 23.11 9.35 23.11
N SER A 22 21.86 8.89 23.23
CA SER A 22 21.25 8.66 24.54
C SER A 22 22.00 7.57 25.31
N GLY A 23 22.40 6.50 24.63
CA GLY A 23 23.22 5.43 25.20
C GLY A 23 24.55 5.94 25.74
N PHE A 24 25.23 6.75 24.94
CA PHE A 24 26.50 7.39 25.29
C PHE A 24 26.36 8.28 26.52
N LEU A 25 25.34 9.15 26.59
CA LEU A 25 25.13 10.03 27.74
C LEU A 25 24.81 9.25 29.02
N LEU A 26 24.05 8.15 28.92
CA LEU A 26 23.80 7.27 30.06
C LEU A 26 25.05 6.50 30.49
N ARG A 27 25.90 6.07 29.55
CA ARG A 27 27.19 5.43 29.84
C ARG A 27 28.16 6.41 30.48
N PHE A 28 28.25 7.64 29.96
CA PHE A 28 29.03 8.74 30.53
C PHE A 28 28.60 9.03 31.97
N SER A 29 27.28 9.13 32.20
CA SER A 29 26.68 9.32 33.52
C SER A 29 27.06 8.20 34.49
N LEU A 30 26.96 6.94 34.04
CA LEU A 30 27.29 5.76 34.85
C LEU A 30 28.78 5.72 35.25
N ILE A 31 29.68 5.92 34.29
CA ILE A 31 31.13 5.87 34.52
C ILE A 31 31.57 6.97 35.48
N ASN A 32 31.00 8.17 35.33
CA ASN A 32 31.32 9.32 36.17
C ASN A 32 30.52 9.39 37.48
N ARG A 33 29.61 8.43 37.72
CA ARG A 33 28.70 8.42 38.88
C ARG A 33 27.87 9.70 39.01
N ILE A 34 27.52 10.31 37.86
CA ILE A 34 26.68 11.51 37.78
C ILE A 34 25.25 11.06 37.51
N PRO A 35 24.26 11.43 38.35
CA PRO A 35 22.86 11.16 38.04
C PRO A 35 22.45 11.80 36.69
N PRO A 36 21.86 11.03 35.75
CA PRO A 36 21.54 11.52 34.40
C PRO A 36 20.71 12.81 34.39
N ARG A 37 19.78 12.98 35.34
CA ARG A 37 18.97 14.21 35.47
C ARG A 37 19.81 15.49 35.53
N PHE A 38 21.02 15.45 36.09
CA PHE A 38 21.88 16.64 36.16
C PHE A 38 22.56 16.95 34.83
N LEU A 39 22.87 15.92 34.05
CA LEU A 39 23.41 16.06 32.70
C LEU A 39 22.33 16.56 31.75
N TYR A 40 21.21 15.84 31.69
CA TYR A 40 20.11 16.14 30.80
C TYR A 40 19.41 17.44 31.16
N GLY A 41 19.33 17.79 32.45
CA GLY A 41 18.77 19.06 32.93
C GLY A 41 19.54 20.31 32.50
N LYS A 42 20.67 20.19 31.80
CA LYS A 42 21.41 21.29 31.16
C LYS A 42 21.03 21.49 29.70
N LEU A 43 20.30 20.56 29.09
CA LEU A 43 19.83 20.64 27.72
C LEU A 43 18.58 21.52 27.64
N GLU A 44 18.47 22.35 26.61
CA GLU A 44 17.38 23.34 26.47
C GLU A 44 16.00 22.71 26.61
N LYS A 45 15.72 21.65 25.84
CA LYS A 45 14.41 20.96 25.86
C LYS A 45 14.04 20.37 27.23
N PHE A 46 15.02 20.00 28.06
CA PHE A 46 14.76 19.54 29.43
C PHE A 46 14.48 20.71 30.37
N MET A 47 15.22 21.82 30.24
CA MET A 47 14.99 23.04 31.02
C MET A 47 13.59 23.61 30.75
N GLU A 48 13.16 23.56 29.50
CA GLU A 48 11.83 23.98 29.04
C GLU A 48 10.72 22.96 29.33
N LYS A 49 11.06 21.83 29.97
CA LYS A 49 10.14 20.72 30.30
C LYS A 49 9.40 20.14 29.09
N GLN A 50 9.95 20.27 27.89
CA GLN A 50 9.37 19.70 26.67
C GLN A 50 9.55 18.19 26.59
N ILE A 51 10.58 17.65 27.24
CA ILE A 51 10.88 16.21 27.29
C ILE A 51 11.18 15.76 28.71
N SER A 52 10.72 14.55 29.04
CA SER A 52 10.97 13.87 30.33
C SER A 52 11.62 12.49 30.15
N ASN A 53 11.95 12.15 28.91
CA ASN A 53 12.51 10.87 28.50
C ASN A 53 13.99 11.05 28.14
N TYR A 54 14.86 10.14 28.59
CA TYR A 54 16.30 10.21 28.34
C TYR A 54 16.71 9.73 26.93
N CYS A 55 15.77 9.21 26.13
CA CYS A 55 15.97 8.96 24.70
C CYS A 55 15.80 10.27 23.91
N ILE A 56 16.91 10.91 23.54
CA ILE A 56 16.96 12.17 22.78
C ILE A 56 17.48 12.00 21.35
N ASP A 57 17.65 10.76 20.87
CA ASP A 57 18.30 10.48 19.58
C ASP A 57 17.58 11.13 18.38
N ARG A 58 16.24 11.27 18.45
CA ARG A 58 15.41 11.92 17.40
C ARG A 58 15.18 13.41 17.65
N GLU A 59 15.60 13.94 18.80
CA GLU A 59 15.31 15.32 19.16
C GLU A 59 16.25 16.28 18.42
N ILE A 60 15.72 17.45 18.07
CA ILE A 60 16.52 18.54 17.53
C ILE A 60 17.29 19.17 18.69
N LEU A 61 18.61 18.99 18.71
CA LEU A 61 19.52 19.68 19.63
C LEU A 61 20.13 20.89 18.92
N ASN A 62 20.11 22.04 19.60
CA ASN A 62 20.73 23.26 19.12
C ASN A 62 22.27 23.20 19.26
N ASP A 63 22.98 24.18 18.71
CA ASP A 63 24.45 24.25 18.76
C ASP A 63 24.99 24.36 20.19
N ARG A 64 24.24 24.98 21.10
CA ARG A 64 24.63 25.15 22.50
C ARG A 64 24.65 23.79 23.22
N ASP A 65 23.63 22.97 23.03
CA ASP A 65 23.50 21.62 23.59
C ASP A 65 24.58 20.70 23.04
N LEU A 66 24.84 20.76 21.73
CA LEU A 66 25.91 19.98 21.09
C LEU A 66 27.29 20.38 21.61
N LYS A 67 27.59 21.69 21.70
CA LYS A 67 28.84 22.20 22.30
C LYS A 67 28.97 21.80 23.75
N PHE A 68 27.88 21.86 24.53
CA PHE A 68 27.88 21.42 25.91
C PHE A 68 28.26 19.94 26.03
N ILE A 69 27.60 19.05 25.29
CA ILE A 69 27.88 17.61 25.31
C ILE A 69 29.32 17.30 24.85
N ALA A 70 29.80 17.98 23.79
CA ALA A 70 31.15 17.82 23.29
C ALA A 70 32.19 18.22 24.35
N ASN A 71 32.00 19.37 25.01
CA ASN A 71 32.92 19.89 26.01
C ASN A 71 33.00 19.01 27.26
N ILE A 72 31.86 18.60 27.83
CA ILE A 72 31.87 17.78 29.07
C ILE A 72 32.45 16.39 28.82
N SER A 73 32.28 15.87 27.60
CA SER A 73 32.73 14.52 27.26
C SER A 73 34.13 14.50 26.65
N ASN A 74 34.70 15.66 26.34
CA ASN A 74 35.97 15.82 25.63
C ASN A 74 35.99 15.07 24.29
N ASN A 75 34.92 15.21 23.51
CA ASN A 75 34.78 14.63 22.17
C ASN A 75 34.48 15.72 21.14
N LYS A 76 34.71 15.42 19.85
CA LYS A 76 34.37 16.36 18.79
C LYS A 76 32.85 16.50 18.67
N ILE A 77 32.39 17.71 18.35
CA ILE A 77 30.96 17.98 18.08
C ILE A 77 30.43 17.07 16.96
N GLU A 78 31.27 16.78 15.96
CA GLU A 78 30.94 15.88 14.86
C GLU A 78 30.62 14.46 15.35
N ASP A 79 31.43 13.90 16.27
CA ASP A 79 31.17 12.57 16.85
C ASP A 79 29.85 12.55 17.63
N ILE A 80 29.54 13.63 18.36
CA ILE A 80 28.27 13.79 19.07
C ILE A 80 27.09 13.87 18.10
N SER A 81 27.24 14.63 17.01
CA SER A 81 26.20 14.76 15.98
C SER A 81 25.96 13.42 15.28
N ASN A 82 27.02 12.68 14.96
CA ASN A 82 26.97 11.39 14.27
C ASN A 82 26.29 10.29 15.09
N MET A 83 26.23 10.41 16.42
CA MET A 83 25.46 9.48 17.27
C MET A 83 23.94 9.71 17.25
N ARG A 84 23.46 10.86 16.76
CA ARG A 84 22.03 11.17 16.66
C ARG A 84 21.37 10.47 15.47
N ILE A 85 20.05 10.58 15.42
CA ILE A 85 19.22 10.30 14.25
C ILE A 85 18.77 11.66 13.71
N THR A 86 19.27 12.03 12.55
CA THR A 86 18.96 13.29 11.86
C THR A 86 18.34 12.99 10.50
N GLU A 87 17.48 13.88 10.00
CA GLU A 87 16.82 13.73 8.69
C GLU A 87 16.08 12.40 8.50
N ASN A 88 15.56 11.81 9.59
CA ASN A 88 14.95 10.48 9.59
C ASN A 88 15.89 9.39 9.06
N LYS A 89 17.20 9.48 9.34
CA LYS A 89 18.20 8.49 8.91
C LYS A 89 18.90 7.81 10.07
N ILE A 90 19.04 6.49 9.97
CA ILE A 90 19.87 5.68 10.85
C ILE A 90 20.93 4.96 10.02
N HIS A 91 22.21 5.15 10.33
CA HIS A 91 23.32 4.60 9.53
C HIS A 91 23.15 4.83 8.02
N GLY A 92 22.74 6.05 7.63
CA GLY A 92 22.50 6.44 6.23
C GLY A 92 21.18 5.95 5.61
N ASN A 93 20.41 5.10 6.29
CA ASN A 93 19.15 4.55 5.79
C ASN A 93 17.95 5.38 6.28
N LEU A 94 17.04 5.73 5.37
CA LEU A 94 15.77 6.37 5.72
C LEU A 94 14.91 5.43 6.58
N ILE A 95 14.21 6.02 7.54
CA ILE A 95 13.27 5.35 8.46
C ILE A 95 12.07 6.26 8.76
N SER A 96 10.99 5.72 9.32
CA SER A 96 9.96 6.53 9.97
C SER A 96 10.27 6.69 11.45
N TYR A 97 9.94 7.83 12.06
CA TYR A 97 10.09 7.99 13.51
C TYR A 97 9.15 7.11 14.33
N ASP A 98 8.06 6.63 13.73
CA ASP A 98 7.17 5.65 14.35
C ASP A 98 7.84 4.28 14.49
N ASP A 99 8.97 4.07 13.80
CA ASP A 99 9.75 2.83 13.83
C ASP A 99 10.68 2.77 15.04
N LEU A 100 10.81 3.86 15.80
CA LEU A 100 11.76 3.99 16.90
C LEU A 100 11.13 3.69 18.27
N GLU A 101 11.75 2.73 18.97
CA GLU A 101 11.48 2.39 20.36
C GLU A 101 12.17 3.39 21.29
N THR A 102 11.48 4.51 21.52
CA THR A 102 12.01 5.62 22.32
C THR A 102 11.65 5.55 23.79
N VAL A 103 10.70 4.70 24.20
CA VAL A 103 10.25 4.58 25.61
C VAL A 103 10.76 3.30 26.27
N LYS A 104 10.50 2.15 25.65
CA LYS A 104 11.12 0.87 26.04
C LYS A 104 12.42 0.71 25.28
N ALA A 105 13.42 0.11 25.92
CA ALA A 105 14.70 -0.19 25.33
C ALA A 105 14.86 -1.71 25.26
N LYS A 106 15.63 -2.15 24.27
CA LYS A 106 15.98 -3.56 24.08
C LYS A 106 17.49 -3.69 24.03
N VAL A 107 18.02 -4.72 24.68
CA VAL A 107 19.47 -4.93 24.81
C VAL A 107 19.82 -6.40 24.66
N CYS A 108 21.04 -6.67 24.18
CA CYS A 108 21.64 -7.99 24.26
C CYS A 108 22.53 -8.08 25.51
N PRO A 109 22.25 -8.96 26.49
CA PRO A 109 23.08 -9.11 27.68
C PRO A 109 24.54 -9.46 27.39
N TYR A 110 24.77 -10.26 26.35
CA TYR A 110 26.09 -10.70 25.94
C TYR A 110 26.86 -9.57 25.26
N CYS A 111 26.23 -8.77 24.38
CA CYS A 111 26.86 -7.54 23.87
C CYS A 111 27.26 -6.59 25.00
N LEU A 112 26.39 -6.41 26.01
CA LEU A 112 26.72 -5.58 27.17
C LEU A 112 27.83 -6.18 28.06
N SER A 113 28.03 -7.50 27.98
CA SER A 113 29.12 -8.20 28.67
C SER A 113 30.44 -8.03 27.94
N ASP A 114 30.43 -8.11 26.61
CA ASP A 114 31.60 -7.89 25.76
C ASP A 114 32.08 -6.44 25.87
N ILE A 115 31.17 -5.49 25.59
CA ILE A 115 31.42 -4.05 25.66
C ILE A 115 30.13 -3.35 26.10
N GLU A 116 30.13 -2.73 27.27
CA GLU A 116 28.93 -2.20 27.95
C GLU A 116 28.47 -0.84 27.35
N TYR A 117 27.94 -0.85 26.12
CA TYR A 117 27.32 0.32 25.45
C TYR A 117 26.00 -0.04 24.74
N ILE A 118 25.22 0.99 24.39
CA ILE A 118 23.91 0.81 23.74
C ILE A 118 24.04 1.12 22.25
N ARG A 119 23.75 0.13 21.41
CA ARG A 119 23.80 0.27 19.96
C ARG A 119 22.61 1.08 19.45
N LYS A 120 22.86 1.99 18.53
CA LYS A 120 21.85 2.84 17.89
C LYS A 120 20.81 2.03 17.13
N ILE A 121 21.22 0.97 16.45
CA ILE A 121 20.32 0.08 15.71
C ILE A 121 19.25 -0.57 16.60
N TRP A 122 19.49 -0.70 17.91
CA TRP A 122 18.49 -1.21 18.86
C TRP A 122 17.33 -0.24 19.11
N LEU A 123 17.36 1.00 18.60
CA LEU A 123 16.17 1.84 18.60
C LEU A 123 15.12 1.34 17.58
N LEU A 124 15.52 0.69 16.49
CA LEU A 124 14.56 0.23 15.48
C LEU A 124 13.69 -0.90 16.01
N SER A 125 12.37 -0.76 15.96
CA SER A 125 11.39 -1.75 16.44
C SER A 125 11.59 -3.12 15.80
N ILE A 126 11.98 -3.14 14.52
CA ILE A 126 12.24 -4.35 13.74
C ILE A 126 13.46 -5.16 14.17
N VAL A 127 14.33 -4.62 15.03
CA VAL A 127 15.54 -5.32 15.47
C VAL A 127 15.22 -6.07 16.75
N THR A 128 14.79 -7.32 16.65
CA THR A 128 14.36 -8.12 17.81
C THR A 128 15.39 -9.17 18.26
N ALA A 129 16.38 -9.48 17.42
CA ALA A 129 17.44 -10.43 17.72
C ALA A 129 18.82 -9.78 17.57
N CYS A 130 19.77 -10.17 18.42
CA CYS A 130 21.17 -9.86 18.25
C CYS A 130 21.79 -10.86 17.26
N PRO A 131 22.37 -10.40 16.14
CA PRO A 131 22.96 -11.35 15.19
C PRO A 131 24.36 -11.82 15.62
N HIS A 132 25.09 -11.04 16.42
CA HIS A 132 26.40 -11.45 16.96
C HIS A 132 26.28 -12.65 17.91
N HIS A 133 25.30 -12.61 18.83
CA HIS A 133 25.10 -13.65 19.85
C HIS A 133 23.96 -14.61 19.55
N LYS A 134 23.21 -14.38 18.46
CA LYS A 134 22.09 -15.24 17.99
C LYS A 134 20.99 -15.45 19.03
N VAL A 135 20.72 -14.43 19.84
CA VAL A 135 19.70 -14.43 20.89
C VAL A 135 18.67 -13.35 20.67
N GLN A 136 17.48 -13.55 21.23
CA GLN A 136 16.45 -12.53 21.29
C GLN A 136 16.93 -11.40 22.20
N LEU A 137 16.73 -10.14 21.80
CA LEU A 137 16.97 -9.00 22.69
C LEU A 137 16.00 -9.06 23.87
N ILE A 138 16.45 -8.62 25.05
CA ILE A 138 15.60 -8.48 26.23
C ILE A 138 15.13 -7.04 26.37
N ASP A 139 13.88 -6.85 26.77
CA ASP A 139 13.30 -5.54 27.08
C ASP A 139 12.83 -5.43 28.53
N CYS A 140 13.03 -6.48 29.33
CA CYS A 140 12.66 -6.54 30.75
C CYS A 140 13.82 -7.05 31.61
N CYS A 141 13.80 -6.70 32.89
CA CYS A 141 14.73 -7.28 33.87
C CYS A 141 14.38 -8.75 34.16
N SER A 142 15.36 -9.64 34.11
CA SER A 142 15.16 -11.07 34.40
C SER A 142 14.85 -11.39 35.86
N ILE A 143 14.99 -10.44 36.78
CA ILE A 143 14.78 -10.64 38.23
C ILE A 143 13.45 -10.05 38.69
N CYS A 144 13.13 -8.82 38.29
CA CYS A 144 11.93 -8.11 38.77
C CYS A 144 10.91 -7.83 37.65
N SER A 145 11.16 -8.31 36.43
CA SER A 145 10.28 -8.18 35.26
C SER A 145 9.93 -6.76 34.83
N LYS A 146 10.49 -5.72 35.46
CA LYS A 146 10.28 -4.32 35.04
C LYS A 146 10.95 -4.06 33.70
N ASP A 147 10.24 -3.38 32.81
CA ASP A 147 10.74 -2.90 31.51
C ASP A 147 12.09 -2.20 31.64
N ILE A 148 13.00 -2.48 30.73
CA ILE A 148 14.17 -1.66 30.45
C ILE A 148 13.65 -0.41 29.74
N SER A 149 13.74 0.75 30.39
CA SER A 149 13.08 1.96 29.92
C SER A 149 14.00 3.16 29.92
N TRP A 150 13.94 3.90 28.81
CA TRP A 150 14.59 5.18 28.64
C TRP A 150 14.09 6.23 29.63
N ARG A 151 12.89 6.08 30.22
CA ARG A 151 12.37 7.03 31.22
C ARG A 151 13.12 6.98 32.56
N ARG A 152 13.83 5.89 32.85
CA ARG A 152 14.49 5.70 34.16
C ARG A 152 15.90 6.29 34.22
N GLY A 153 16.50 6.61 33.08
CA GLY A 153 17.88 7.13 33.02
C GLY A 153 18.95 6.08 33.32
N ASN A 154 18.63 4.78 33.28
CA ASN A 154 19.65 3.73 33.36
C ASN A 154 19.20 2.49 32.58
N LEU A 155 20.00 2.10 31.58
CA LEU A 155 19.78 0.90 30.75
C LEU A 155 20.72 -0.26 31.08
N PHE A 156 21.73 -0.03 31.91
CA PHE A 156 22.73 -1.03 32.29
C PHE A 156 22.36 -1.74 33.60
N ILE A 157 21.70 -1.02 34.50
CA ILE A 157 21.32 -1.48 35.84
C ILE A 157 19.83 -1.21 36.07
N CYS A 158 19.12 -2.26 36.50
CA CYS A 158 17.72 -2.16 36.87
C CYS A 158 17.53 -1.49 38.23
N THR A 159 16.31 -1.03 38.53
CA THR A 159 15.97 -0.46 39.85
C THR A 159 16.03 -1.47 41.00
N CYS A 160 16.01 -2.78 40.70
CA CYS A 160 16.28 -3.83 41.69
C CYS A 160 17.77 -4.09 41.93
N GLY A 161 18.67 -3.34 41.25
CA GLY A 161 20.12 -3.52 41.34
C GLY A 161 20.70 -4.56 40.37
N HIS A 162 19.87 -5.37 39.71
CA HIS A 162 20.33 -6.35 38.73
C HIS A 162 20.99 -5.66 37.52
N ARG A 163 22.14 -6.16 37.09
CA ARG A 163 22.85 -5.66 35.90
C ARG A 163 22.39 -6.44 34.67
N HIS A 164 21.89 -5.75 33.66
CA HIS A 164 21.32 -6.40 32.46
C HIS A 164 22.35 -7.23 31.69
N LYS A 165 23.64 -6.91 31.77
CA LYS A 165 24.70 -7.75 31.21
C LYS A 165 24.82 -9.14 31.83
N LYS A 166 24.34 -9.32 33.07
CA LYS A 166 24.31 -10.62 33.77
C LYS A 166 23.02 -11.41 33.49
N SER A 167 22.12 -10.89 32.66
CA SER A 167 20.90 -11.60 32.30
C SER A 167 21.19 -12.73 31.30
N GLN A 168 20.37 -13.77 31.33
CA GLN A 168 20.28 -14.72 30.23
C GLN A 168 19.28 -14.20 29.19
N ALA A 169 19.48 -14.58 27.93
CA ALA A 169 18.53 -14.28 26.86
C ALA A 169 18.12 -15.55 26.10
N PRO A 170 16.87 -15.65 25.62
CA PRO A 170 16.43 -16.77 24.80
C PRO A 170 17.21 -16.86 23.49
N ILE A 171 17.46 -18.07 23.00
CA ILE A 171 17.98 -18.29 21.65
C ILE A 171 16.94 -17.78 20.64
N ALA A 172 17.38 -16.98 19.67
CA ALA A 172 16.48 -16.48 18.62
C ALA A 172 16.28 -17.53 17.52
N ALA A 173 15.10 -17.55 16.93
CA ALA A 173 14.84 -18.36 15.74
C ALA A 173 15.81 -17.98 14.60
N THR A 174 16.26 -18.98 13.83
CA THR A 174 17.24 -18.77 12.75
C THR A 174 16.77 -17.74 11.73
N SER A 175 15.48 -17.71 11.37
CA SER A 175 14.94 -16.71 10.44
C SER A 175 15.00 -15.28 11.01
N THR A 176 14.76 -15.10 12.31
CA THR A 176 14.89 -13.81 12.99
C THR A 176 16.35 -13.34 13.06
N VAL A 177 17.28 -14.26 13.31
CA VAL A 177 18.72 -13.97 13.26
C VAL A 177 19.12 -13.52 11.86
N LYS A 178 18.76 -14.27 10.80
CA LYS A 178 19.02 -13.89 9.40
C LYS A 178 18.42 -12.54 9.03
N PHE A 179 17.22 -12.24 9.53
CA PHE A 179 16.57 -10.94 9.30
C PHE A 179 17.34 -9.81 9.97
N SER A 180 17.81 -10.02 11.21
CA SER A 180 18.66 -9.06 11.90
C SER A 180 20.03 -8.90 11.19
N GLU A 181 20.63 -9.98 10.70
CA GLU A 181 21.84 -9.94 9.87
C GLU A 181 21.62 -9.06 8.62
N PHE A 182 20.50 -9.21 7.94
CA PHE A 182 20.15 -8.41 6.77
C PHE A 182 19.97 -6.91 7.09
N ILE A 183 19.34 -6.58 8.22
CA ILE A 183 19.21 -5.18 8.67
C ILE A 183 20.58 -4.60 9.00
N TYR A 184 21.42 -5.34 9.74
CA TYR A 184 22.77 -4.91 10.10
C TYR A 184 23.66 -4.71 8.86
N SER A 185 23.53 -5.54 7.82
CA SER A 185 24.28 -5.36 6.57
C SER A 185 23.85 -4.09 5.83
N LYS A 186 22.55 -3.77 5.77
CA LYS A 186 22.07 -2.49 5.19
C LYS A 186 22.59 -1.27 5.95
N CYS A 187 22.87 -1.41 7.23
CA CYS A 187 23.45 -0.35 8.08
C CYS A 187 24.98 -0.35 8.13
N ASN A 188 25.68 -1.18 7.33
CA ASN A 188 27.15 -1.30 7.36
C ASN A 188 27.72 -1.61 8.76
N LEU A 189 27.01 -2.43 9.55
CA LEU A 189 27.41 -2.79 10.91
C LEU A 189 28.18 -4.12 11.03
N TYR A 190 28.48 -4.75 9.90
CA TYR A 190 29.41 -5.89 9.83
C TYR A 190 30.79 -5.41 9.42
N LYS A 191 31.81 -5.76 10.22
CA LYS A 191 33.22 -5.48 9.92
C LYS A 191 33.81 -6.41 8.86
N ASP A 192 33.31 -7.63 8.79
CA ASP A 192 33.70 -8.61 7.79
C ASP A 192 32.53 -8.75 6.84
N ASN A 193 32.76 -8.46 5.56
CA ASN A 193 31.78 -8.60 4.49
C ASN A 193 31.06 -9.95 4.63
N LEU A 194 29.85 -9.95 5.21
CA LEU A 194 28.89 -10.99 4.97
C LEU A 194 28.64 -10.91 3.47
N ILE A 195 29.36 -11.74 2.72
CA ILE A 195 28.99 -12.11 1.38
C ILE A 195 27.62 -12.73 1.57
N LEU A 196 26.57 -11.93 1.47
CA LEU A 196 25.22 -12.42 1.22
C LEU A 196 25.39 -13.21 -0.07
N SER A 197 25.54 -14.54 0.09
CA SER A 197 25.60 -15.47 -1.02
C SER A 197 24.46 -15.09 -1.97
N ASN A 198 24.76 -14.99 -3.26
CA ASN A 198 23.95 -14.45 -4.38
C ASN A 198 22.49 -14.92 -4.53
N ASN A 199 21.89 -15.60 -3.55
CA ASN A 199 20.46 -15.77 -3.40
C ASN A 199 19.97 -14.86 -2.27
N SER A 200 19.46 -13.68 -2.60
CA SER A 200 18.93 -12.72 -1.62
C SER A 200 17.78 -13.37 -0.84
N TYR A 201 18.06 -13.87 0.37
CA TYR A 201 17.09 -14.54 1.23
C TYR A 201 15.90 -13.64 1.57
N PHE A 202 16.07 -12.32 1.48
CA PHE A 202 15.03 -11.30 1.54
C PHE A 202 15.09 -10.44 0.29
N ILE A 203 14.00 -9.73 0.00
CA ILE A 203 13.93 -8.72 -1.06
C ILE A 203 14.97 -7.61 -0.85
N ASP A 204 15.66 -7.20 -1.92
CA ASP A 204 16.54 -6.03 -1.85
C ASP A 204 15.74 -4.72 -1.97
N CYS A 205 15.33 -4.18 -0.83
CA CYS A 205 14.70 -2.87 -0.72
C CYS A 205 15.34 -2.02 0.39
N ASP A 206 15.07 -0.72 0.44
CA ASP A 206 15.56 0.13 1.52
C ASP A 206 14.89 -0.20 2.87
N LEU A 207 15.51 0.24 3.98
CA LEU A 207 15.06 -0.09 5.33
C LEU A 207 13.64 0.43 5.67
N LEU A 208 13.28 1.60 5.14
CA LEU A 208 11.95 2.17 5.29
C LEU A 208 10.92 1.28 4.57
N THR A 209 11.17 0.90 3.32
CA THR A 209 10.33 -0.03 2.55
C THR A 209 10.19 -1.37 3.28
N LEU A 210 11.30 -1.96 3.74
CA LEU A 210 11.30 -3.24 4.47
C LEU A 210 10.42 -3.18 5.72
N ASN A 211 10.56 -2.12 6.52
CA ASN A 211 9.76 -1.96 7.71
C ASN A 211 8.28 -1.68 7.39
N SER A 212 8.00 -0.94 6.33
CA SER A 212 6.63 -0.69 5.86
C SER A 212 5.91 -1.99 5.52
N MET A 213 6.60 -2.90 4.81
CA MET A 213 6.10 -4.23 4.50
C MET A 213 5.86 -5.04 5.77
N LEU A 214 6.78 -4.97 6.75
CA LEU A 214 6.63 -5.65 8.03
C LEU A 214 5.38 -5.19 8.79
N HIS A 215 5.21 -3.87 8.92
CA HIS A 215 4.06 -3.29 9.60
C HIS A 215 2.74 -3.59 8.90
N TYR A 216 2.72 -3.52 7.57
CA TYR A 216 1.54 -3.85 6.77
C TYR A 216 1.13 -5.31 6.96
N LEU A 217 2.04 -6.26 6.70
CA LEU A 217 1.74 -7.69 6.83
C LEU A 217 1.41 -8.09 8.27
N GLY A 218 2.12 -7.52 9.26
CA GLY A 218 1.80 -7.74 10.67
C GLY A 218 0.39 -7.26 11.05
N ARG A 219 -0.07 -6.16 10.47
CA ARG A 219 -1.46 -5.71 10.62
C ARG A 219 -2.43 -6.72 10.00
N GLU A 220 -2.21 -7.12 8.75
CA GLU A 220 -3.12 -8.04 8.06
C GLU A 220 -3.25 -9.39 8.80
N LEU A 221 -2.15 -9.94 9.31
CA LEU A 221 -2.15 -11.17 10.10
C LEU A 221 -2.90 -11.03 11.43
N THR A 222 -2.76 -9.89 12.12
CA THR A 222 -3.39 -9.67 13.44
C THR A 222 -4.88 -9.32 13.35
N THR A 223 -5.31 -8.67 12.26
CA THR A 223 -6.71 -8.29 12.08
C THR A 223 -7.49 -9.31 11.27
N GLY A 224 -6.83 -10.33 10.68
CA GLY A 224 -7.47 -11.28 9.77
C GLY A 224 -8.08 -10.57 8.56
N LEU A 225 -7.39 -9.56 8.02
CA LEU A 225 -7.89 -8.64 6.98
C LEU A 225 -9.10 -7.79 7.40
N SER A 226 -9.42 -7.69 8.70
CA SER A 226 -10.46 -6.77 9.17
C SER A 226 -9.97 -5.32 9.21
N VAL A 227 -10.90 -4.38 9.04
CA VAL A 227 -10.65 -2.93 8.97
C VAL A 227 -10.23 -2.33 10.33
N GLU A 228 -10.39 -3.08 11.42
CA GLU A 228 -10.09 -2.61 12.78
C GLU A 228 -8.59 -2.65 13.06
N ASN A 229 -7.99 -1.48 13.22
CA ASN A 229 -6.55 -1.32 13.42
C ASN A 229 -6.16 -1.67 14.87
N LYS A 230 -5.95 -2.96 15.17
CA LYS A 230 -5.58 -3.44 16.51
C LYS A 230 -4.07 -3.45 16.76
N TYR A 231 -3.25 -3.34 15.72
CA TYR A 231 -1.80 -3.44 15.84
C TYR A 231 -1.15 -2.12 16.26
N LYS A 232 -0.89 -1.97 17.55
CA LYS A 232 0.04 -0.99 18.10
C LYS A 232 1.00 -1.73 19.03
N ARG A 233 2.31 -1.60 18.78
CA ARG A 233 3.36 -2.23 19.58
C ARG A 233 3.20 -2.01 21.09
N GLY A 234 2.69 -0.85 21.51
CA GLY A 234 2.43 -0.52 22.92
C GLY A 234 1.37 -1.36 23.62
N ASN A 235 0.58 -2.16 22.89
CA ASN A 235 -0.52 -2.97 23.44
C ASN A 235 -0.18 -4.46 23.58
N ILE A 236 1.01 -4.91 23.15
CA ILE A 236 1.44 -6.31 23.19
C ILE A 236 2.82 -6.45 23.83
N SER A 237 3.07 -7.60 24.47
CA SER A 237 4.35 -7.94 25.07
C SER A 237 5.48 -8.04 24.02
N PHE A 238 6.73 -7.98 24.47
CA PHE A 238 7.86 -8.08 23.55
C PHE A 238 7.90 -9.41 22.80
N SER A 239 7.70 -10.52 23.53
CA SER A 239 7.62 -11.87 22.99
C SER A 239 6.53 -12.05 21.95
N GLU A 240 5.32 -11.49 22.17
CA GLU A 240 4.23 -11.58 21.18
C GLU A 240 4.60 -10.89 19.87
N TYR A 241 5.25 -9.73 19.93
CA TYR A 241 5.73 -9.06 18.72
C TYR A 241 6.86 -9.82 18.04
N VAL A 242 7.77 -10.47 18.79
CA VAL A 242 8.79 -11.33 18.17
C VAL A 242 8.12 -12.47 17.40
N GLN A 243 7.06 -13.06 17.94
CA GLN A 243 6.30 -14.09 17.26
C GLN A 243 5.62 -13.55 15.99
N PHE A 244 4.90 -12.43 16.07
CA PHE A 244 4.29 -11.81 14.89
C PHE A 244 5.32 -11.44 13.82
N GLN A 245 6.46 -10.91 14.25
CA GLN A 245 7.55 -10.61 13.34
C GLN A 245 8.06 -11.88 12.66
N LEU A 246 8.22 -12.97 13.41
CA LEU A 246 8.65 -14.24 12.84
C LEU A 246 7.68 -14.73 11.77
N ASP A 247 6.37 -14.61 11.99
CA ASP A 247 5.33 -14.98 11.02
C ASP A 247 5.45 -14.15 9.73
N VAL A 248 5.62 -12.83 9.87
CA VAL A 248 5.85 -11.94 8.72
C VAL A 248 7.18 -12.25 8.00
N ILE A 249 8.24 -12.57 8.76
CA ILE A 249 9.52 -12.99 8.18
C ILE A 249 9.35 -14.28 7.36
N GLN A 250 8.44 -15.20 7.74
CA GLN A 250 8.16 -16.38 6.93
C GLN A 250 7.49 -16.03 5.59
N ILE A 251 6.74 -14.94 5.52
CA ILE A 251 6.16 -14.42 4.28
C ILE A 251 7.23 -13.73 3.42
N LEU A 252 8.15 -13.00 4.05
CA LEU A 252 9.15 -12.18 3.34
C LEU A 252 10.43 -12.93 2.97
N LYS A 253 10.71 -14.10 3.58
CA LYS A 253 11.85 -14.94 3.21
C LYS A 253 11.65 -15.55 1.82
N ASN A 254 12.75 -15.89 1.15
CA ASN A 254 12.77 -16.51 -0.17
C ASN A 254 11.93 -15.72 -1.18
N TRP A 255 12.03 -14.39 -1.15
CA TRP A 255 11.25 -13.51 -2.01
C TRP A 255 11.46 -13.84 -3.50
N PRO A 256 10.39 -13.85 -4.34
CA PRO A 256 8.99 -13.54 -4.01
C PRO A 256 8.14 -14.74 -3.55
N GLU A 257 8.67 -15.96 -3.58
CA GLU A 257 7.88 -17.18 -3.41
C GLU A 257 7.18 -17.27 -2.04
N GLY A 258 7.83 -16.84 -0.95
CA GLY A 258 7.17 -16.80 0.36
C GLY A 258 5.92 -15.91 0.41
N TYR A 259 5.91 -14.80 -0.35
CA TYR A 259 4.74 -13.94 -0.47
C TYR A 259 3.68 -14.54 -1.39
N ARG A 260 4.08 -15.22 -2.47
CA ARG A 260 3.16 -15.95 -3.35
C ARG A 260 2.47 -17.10 -2.62
N ASP A 261 3.17 -17.83 -1.78
CA ASP A 261 2.59 -18.88 -0.92
C ASP A 261 1.54 -18.28 0.03
N PHE A 262 1.83 -17.11 0.61
CA PHE A 262 0.86 -16.38 1.43
C PHE A 262 -0.39 -15.99 0.62
N LEU A 263 -0.23 -15.44 -0.59
CA LEU A 263 -1.35 -15.10 -1.48
C LEU A 263 -2.14 -16.35 -1.91
N SER A 264 -1.46 -17.45 -2.18
CA SER A 264 -2.07 -18.74 -2.52
C SER A 264 -2.93 -19.26 -1.37
N ASN A 265 -2.42 -19.21 -0.14
CA ASN A 265 -3.18 -19.61 1.04
C ASN A 265 -4.42 -18.74 1.26
N LEU A 266 -4.35 -17.44 1.00
CA LEU A 266 -5.54 -16.57 1.04
C LEU A 266 -6.54 -16.93 -0.07
N HIS A 267 -6.05 -17.15 -1.29
CA HIS A 267 -6.87 -17.54 -2.43
C HIS A 267 -7.65 -18.84 -2.19
N LEU A 268 -7.03 -19.82 -1.51
CA LEU A 268 -7.66 -21.08 -1.11
C LEU A 268 -8.83 -20.88 -0.14
N ILE A 269 -8.86 -19.78 0.61
CA ILE A 269 -9.97 -19.46 1.52
C ILE A 269 -11.17 -18.97 0.71
N THR A 270 -11.04 -17.81 0.02
CA THR A 270 -12.04 -17.29 -0.92
C THR A 270 -11.45 -16.20 -1.84
N ASP A 271 -12.01 -16.03 -3.04
CA ASP A 271 -11.67 -14.91 -3.94
C ASP A 271 -11.82 -13.52 -3.28
N LEU A 272 -12.83 -13.36 -2.41
CA LEU A 272 -13.11 -12.11 -1.71
C LEU A 272 -11.94 -11.65 -0.80
N THR A 273 -11.11 -12.59 -0.32
CA THR A 273 -9.96 -12.24 0.53
C THR A 273 -8.85 -11.54 -0.25
N LEU A 274 -8.65 -11.88 -1.52
CA LEU A 274 -7.66 -11.21 -2.37
C LEU A 274 -8.11 -9.80 -2.74
N ASP A 275 -9.39 -9.60 -3.07
CA ASP A 275 -9.94 -8.26 -3.32
C ASP A 275 -9.84 -7.38 -2.06
N THR A 276 -10.07 -7.96 -0.88
CA THR A 276 -9.94 -7.26 0.39
C THR A 276 -8.49 -6.86 0.67
N LEU A 277 -7.54 -7.77 0.42
CA LEU A 277 -6.11 -7.52 0.55
C LEU A 277 -5.65 -6.42 -0.42
N GLU A 278 -6.08 -6.46 -1.68
CA GLU A 278 -5.75 -5.45 -2.68
C GLU A 278 -6.19 -4.05 -2.23
N ASN A 279 -7.45 -3.93 -1.80
CA ASN A 279 -7.98 -2.68 -1.25
C ASN A 279 -7.18 -2.20 -0.02
N SER A 280 -6.76 -3.15 0.83
CA SER A 280 -5.96 -2.89 2.02
C SER A 280 -4.54 -2.39 1.67
N LEU A 281 -3.89 -2.99 0.66
CA LEU A 281 -2.58 -2.58 0.13
C LEU A 281 -2.62 -1.12 -0.33
N TYR A 282 -3.56 -0.78 -1.23
CA TYR A 282 -3.67 0.57 -1.77
C TYR A 282 -4.07 1.61 -0.72
N LYS A 283 -4.94 1.24 0.22
CA LYS A 283 -5.30 2.11 1.34
C LYS A 283 -4.07 2.41 2.21
N PHE A 284 -3.24 1.42 2.52
CA PHE A 284 -2.03 1.64 3.32
C PHE A 284 -1.01 2.50 2.55
N GLN A 285 -0.78 2.22 1.27
CA GLN A 285 0.12 3.00 0.40
C GLN A 285 -0.29 4.50 0.35
N ARG A 286 -1.60 4.79 0.25
CA ARG A 286 -2.12 6.17 0.22
C ARG A 286 -1.91 6.94 1.52
N LEU A 287 -1.90 6.24 2.66
CA LEU A 287 -1.66 6.85 3.98
C LEU A 287 -0.18 7.23 4.20
N GLN A 288 0.69 7.04 3.18
CA GLN A 288 2.11 7.38 3.20
C GLN A 288 2.88 6.86 4.42
N ARG A 289 2.43 5.74 4.99
CA ARG A 289 3.16 5.05 6.08
C ARG A 289 4.34 4.22 5.54
N GLY A 290 4.92 4.68 4.44
CA GLY A 290 6.03 4.09 3.72
C GLY A 290 5.66 3.46 2.38
N ASN A 291 6.56 2.63 1.84
CA ASN A 291 6.53 2.17 0.47
C ASN A 291 6.18 0.67 0.43
N LEU A 292 5.02 0.32 -0.13
CA LEU A 292 4.57 -1.05 -0.36
C LEU A 292 4.66 -1.47 -1.82
N LYS A 293 5.33 -0.67 -2.67
CA LYS A 293 5.49 -0.95 -4.10
C LYS A 293 5.91 -2.40 -4.38
N PRO A 294 6.88 -3.01 -3.65
CA PRO A 294 7.25 -4.39 -3.94
C PRO A 294 6.13 -5.41 -3.70
N LEU A 295 5.32 -5.24 -2.64
CA LEU A 295 4.17 -6.11 -2.39
C LEU A 295 3.08 -5.92 -3.44
N ILE A 296 2.86 -4.68 -3.89
CA ILE A 296 1.84 -4.35 -4.89
C ILE A 296 2.23 -4.92 -6.26
N GLU A 297 3.48 -4.71 -6.69
CA GLU A 297 3.97 -5.23 -7.96
C GLU A 297 3.90 -6.76 -8.00
N GLU A 298 4.33 -7.42 -6.93
CA GLU A 298 4.28 -8.88 -6.87
C GLU A 298 2.83 -9.41 -6.76
N PHE A 299 1.94 -8.70 -6.07
CA PHE A 299 0.51 -9.03 -6.06
C PHE A 299 -0.08 -9.02 -7.46
N HIS A 300 0.22 -8.00 -8.27
CA HIS A 300 -0.23 -7.93 -9.67
C HIS A 300 0.34 -9.05 -10.54
N LEU A 301 1.62 -9.38 -10.36
CA LEU A 301 2.24 -10.50 -11.07
C LEU A 301 1.56 -11.83 -10.73
N TYR A 302 1.21 -12.03 -9.46
CA TYR A 302 0.47 -13.20 -8.99
C TYR A 302 -0.97 -13.25 -9.53
N MET A 303 -1.68 -12.11 -9.54
CA MET A 303 -3.09 -12.03 -9.95
C MET A 303 -3.28 -12.16 -11.46
N LYS A 304 -2.34 -11.68 -12.27
CA LYS A 304 -2.44 -11.68 -13.73
C LYS A 304 -2.88 -13.03 -14.34
N PRO A 305 -2.24 -14.19 -14.06
CA PRO A 305 -2.69 -15.47 -14.61
C PRO A 305 -4.07 -15.91 -14.10
N ILE A 306 -4.44 -15.52 -12.87
CA ILE A 306 -5.76 -15.83 -12.28
C ILE A 306 -6.85 -15.04 -13.00
N GLU A 307 -6.63 -13.73 -13.21
CA GLU A 307 -7.54 -12.85 -13.95
C GLU A 307 -7.68 -13.26 -15.40
N GLU A 308 -6.58 -13.59 -16.08
CA GLU A 308 -6.59 -14.12 -17.44
C GLU A 308 -7.42 -15.41 -17.52
N LYS A 309 -7.24 -16.34 -16.58
CA LYS A 309 -8.03 -17.57 -16.51
C LYS A 309 -9.52 -17.29 -16.27
N LYS A 310 -9.87 -16.41 -15.34
CA LYS A 310 -11.26 -15.98 -15.08
C LYS A 310 -11.89 -15.35 -16.32
N ALA A 311 -11.17 -14.44 -16.99
CA ALA A 311 -11.63 -13.82 -18.23
C ALA A 311 -11.84 -14.85 -19.35
N LEU A 312 -10.94 -15.84 -19.49
CA LEU A 312 -11.13 -16.96 -20.42
C LEU A 312 -12.36 -17.80 -20.06
N GLU A 313 -12.56 -18.13 -18.79
CA GLU A 313 -13.72 -18.88 -18.31
C GLU A 313 -15.04 -18.12 -18.52
N GLU A 314 -15.06 -16.81 -18.27
CA GLU A 314 -16.20 -15.94 -18.58
C GLU A 314 -16.46 -15.85 -20.08
N ILE A 315 -15.43 -15.70 -20.92
CA ILE A 315 -15.56 -15.74 -22.38
C ILE A 315 -16.10 -17.10 -22.83
N GLN A 316 -15.65 -18.21 -22.23
CA GLN A 316 -16.14 -19.54 -22.53
C GLN A 316 -17.57 -19.77 -22.04
N SER A 317 -17.93 -19.25 -20.86
CA SER A 317 -19.29 -19.27 -20.31
C SER A 317 -20.22 -18.44 -21.19
N TYR A 318 -19.80 -17.24 -21.59
CA TYR A 318 -20.50 -16.39 -22.54
C TYR A 318 -20.59 -17.04 -23.92
N ARG A 319 -19.56 -17.76 -24.40
CA ARG A 319 -19.61 -18.55 -25.64
C ARG A 319 -20.57 -19.75 -25.53
N ARG A 320 -20.64 -20.42 -24.37
CA ARG A 320 -21.59 -21.50 -24.08
C ARG A 320 -23.03 -20.96 -24.01
N ALA A 321 -23.23 -19.83 -23.33
CA ALA A 321 -24.48 -19.09 -23.31
C ALA A 321 -24.85 -18.59 -24.72
N LEU A 322 -23.90 -18.08 -25.50
CA LEU A 322 -24.11 -17.73 -26.91
C LEU A 322 -24.33 -18.95 -27.79
N ALA A 323 -23.82 -20.13 -27.46
CA ALA A 323 -24.08 -21.37 -28.21
C ALA A 323 -25.48 -21.91 -27.91
N SER A 324 -25.91 -21.87 -26.64
CA SER A 324 -27.29 -22.19 -26.25
C SER A 324 -28.29 -21.15 -26.77
N PHE A 325 -27.94 -19.87 -26.79
CA PHE A 325 -28.73 -18.80 -27.42
C PHE A 325 -28.67 -18.85 -28.97
N LYS A 326 -27.53 -19.18 -29.59
CA LYS A 326 -27.41 -19.28 -31.06
C LYS A 326 -28.26 -20.41 -31.64
N VAL A 327 -28.44 -21.55 -30.98
CA VAL A 327 -29.26 -22.64 -31.55
C VAL A 327 -30.74 -22.24 -31.58
N VAL A 328 -31.26 -21.61 -30.52
CA VAL A 328 -32.67 -21.18 -30.43
C VAL A 328 -32.94 -19.90 -31.23
N GLU A 329 -32.07 -18.89 -31.14
CA GLU A 329 -32.24 -17.60 -31.81
C GLU A 329 -31.93 -17.69 -33.32
N LYS A 330 -31.00 -18.53 -33.76
CA LYS A 330 -30.71 -18.74 -35.20
C LYS A 330 -31.80 -19.57 -35.87
N GLN A 331 -32.40 -20.57 -35.20
CA GLN A 331 -33.57 -21.28 -35.72
C GLN A 331 -34.80 -20.37 -35.84
N LEU A 332 -35.07 -19.52 -34.84
CA LEU A 332 -36.18 -18.55 -34.89
C LEU A 332 -35.91 -17.38 -35.86
N SER A 333 -34.66 -16.93 -36.01
CA SER A 333 -34.24 -15.88 -36.97
C SER A 333 -34.30 -16.37 -38.42
N LEU A 334 -33.85 -17.60 -38.69
CA LEU A 334 -33.91 -18.20 -40.03
C LEU A 334 -35.36 -18.47 -40.44
N LYS A 335 -36.22 -18.96 -39.53
CA LYS A 335 -37.65 -19.15 -39.79
C LYS A 335 -38.37 -17.82 -40.09
N ARG A 336 -38.05 -16.75 -39.35
CA ARG A 336 -38.61 -15.39 -39.57
C ARG A 336 -38.12 -14.71 -40.86
N LYS A 337 -36.84 -14.86 -41.21
CA LYS A 337 -36.27 -14.35 -42.47
C LYS A 337 -36.79 -15.11 -43.68
N ALA A 338 -36.95 -16.43 -43.58
CA ALA A 338 -37.62 -17.25 -44.60
C ALA A 338 -39.09 -16.84 -44.82
N GLN A 339 -39.73 -16.27 -43.79
CA GLN A 339 -41.09 -15.74 -43.85
C GLN A 339 -41.16 -14.23 -44.18
N GLY A 340 -40.03 -13.55 -44.43
CA GLY A 340 -40.00 -12.17 -44.91
C GLY A 340 -40.13 -11.07 -43.83
N PHE A 341 -39.76 -11.34 -42.58
CA PHE A 341 -39.91 -10.39 -41.46
C PHE A 341 -38.57 -9.90 -40.88
N LEU A 342 -38.56 -8.68 -40.32
CA LEU A 342 -37.45 -8.04 -39.60
C LEU A 342 -37.87 -7.64 -38.19
N GLY A 343 -37.01 -7.90 -37.19
CA GLY A 343 -37.25 -7.47 -35.81
C GLY A 343 -36.94 -5.99 -35.59
N LEU A 344 -37.64 -5.32 -34.65
CA LEU A 344 -37.43 -3.89 -34.36
C LEU A 344 -35.97 -3.54 -34.02
N LYS A 345 -35.29 -4.38 -33.24
CA LYS A 345 -33.86 -4.16 -32.90
C LYS A 345 -32.96 -4.19 -34.15
N GLU A 346 -33.29 -5.01 -35.15
CA GLU A 346 -32.58 -5.05 -36.42
C GLU A 346 -32.86 -3.77 -37.24
N VAL A 347 -34.12 -3.33 -37.28
CA VAL A 347 -34.53 -2.09 -37.97
C VAL A 347 -33.83 -0.86 -37.37
N VAL A 348 -33.76 -0.78 -36.04
CA VAL A 348 -33.02 0.25 -35.27
C VAL A 348 -31.56 0.31 -35.71
N LYS A 349 -30.88 -0.83 -35.78
CA LYS A 349 -29.49 -0.92 -36.22
C LYS A 349 -29.32 -0.50 -37.68
N LEU A 350 -30.24 -0.90 -38.56
CA LEU A 350 -30.18 -0.61 -40.00
C LEU A 350 -30.49 0.84 -40.37
N LEU A 351 -31.20 1.56 -39.52
CA LEU A 351 -31.56 2.98 -39.71
C LEU A 351 -30.75 3.93 -38.82
N GLY A 352 -30.05 3.43 -37.80
CA GLY A 352 -29.18 4.24 -36.94
C GLY A 352 -29.94 5.26 -36.09
N CYS A 353 -31.16 4.92 -35.66
CA CYS A 353 -32.02 5.74 -34.81
C CYS A 353 -32.63 4.91 -33.66
N GLN A 354 -33.09 5.59 -32.61
CA GLN A 354 -33.70 4.97 -31.44
C GLN A 354 -35.02 4.23 -31.78
N GLU A 355 -35.33 3.17 -31.04
CA GLU A 355 -36.49 2.29 -31.28
C GLU A 355 -37.83 3.03 -31.33
N TRP A 356 -38.01 4.02 -30.47
CA TRP A 356 -39.25 4.78 -30.40
C TRP A 356 -39.55 5.54 -31.71
N HIS A 357 -38.53 5.94 -32.50
CA HIS A 357 -38.75 6.54 -33.82
C HIS A 357 -39.36 5.53 -34.80
N ILE A 358 -38.88 4.27 -34.74
CA ILE A 358 -39.37 3.20 -35.60
C ILE A 358 -40.83 2.90 -35.26
N ARG A 359 -41.15 2.78 -33.96
CA ARG A 359 -42.54 2.61 -33.50
C ARG A 359 -43.43 3.77 -33.95
N PHE A 360 -42.99 5.00 -33.73
CA PHE A 360 -43.73 6.17 -34.18
C PHE A 360 -44.03 6.16 -35.69
N TRP A 361 -43.06 5.76 -36.52
CA TRP A 361 -43.26 5.67 -37.96
C TRP A 361 -44.19 4.53 -38.39
N ILE A 362 -44.20 3.43 -37.64
CA ILE A 362 -45.15 2.34 -37.86
C ILE A 362 -46.57 2.81 -37.50
N ASP A 363 -46.74 3.48 -36.37
CA ASP A 363 -48.04 4.02 -35.93
C ASP A 363 -48.61 5.06 -36.91
N LYS A 364 -47.72 5.85 -37.54
CA LYS A 364 -48.09 6.81 -38.60
C LYS A 364 -48.25 6.19 -40.00
N GLY A 365 -48.06 4.87 -40.13
CA GLY A 365 -48.27 4.14 -41.38
C GLY A 365 -47.14 4.26 -42.40
N PHE A 366 -45.97 4.79 -42.03
CA PHE A 366 -44.79 4.81 -42.92
C PHE A 366 -44.16 3.43 -43.09
N MET A 367 -44.37 2.52 -42.13
CA MET A 367 -44.01 1.10 -42.20
C MET A 367 -45.19 0.23 -41.74
N LYS A 368 -45.37 -0.93 -42.37
CA LYS A 368 -46.43 -1.89 -42.06
C LYS A 368 -45.95 -2.86 -40.99
N LYS A 369 -46.62 -2.86 -39.83
CA LYS A 369 -46.44 -3.87 -38.78
C LYS A 369 -46.96 -5.24 -39.21
N CYS A 370 -46.46 -6.29 -38.57
CA CYS A 370 -47.04 -7.62 -38.67
C CYS A 370 -48.11 -7.84 -37.58
N GLY A 371 -49.33 -8.19 -38.00
CA GLY A 371 -50.48 -8.46 -37.12
C GLY A 371 -51.16 -7.22 -36.52
N ASP A 372 -52.39 -7.39 -36.03
CA ASP A 372 -53.20 -6.30 -35.48
C ASP A 372 -52.88 -5.97 -34.02
N ASN A 373 -51.97 -6.73 -33.41
CA ASN A 373 -51.67 -6.62 -32.00
C ASN A 373 -51.07 -5.25 -31.63
N LYS A 374 -51.36 -4.78 -30.40
CA LYS A 374 -50.98 -3.45 -29.89
C LYS A 374 -49.48 -3.33 -29.61
N TYR A 375 -48.78 -4.47 -29.50
CA TYR A 375 -47.35 -4.59 -29.19
C TYR A 375 -46.58 -5.26 -30.35
N TYR A 376 -46.51 -4.58 -31.50
CA TYR A 376 -45.75 -5.09 -32.64
C TYR A 376 -44.24 -5.01 -32.36
N ASN A 377 -43.53 -6.11 -32.60
CA ASN A 377 -42.07 -6.18 -32.50
C ASN A 377 -41.39 -6.45 -33.86
N GLU A 378 -42.17 -6.49 -34.95
CA GLU A 378 -41.74 -6.96 -36.25
C GLU A 378 -42.35 -6.14 -37.40
N VAL A 379 -41.57 -5.94 -38.47
CA VAL A 379 -41.93 -5.22 -39.70
C VAL A 379 -41.67 -6.13 -40.90
N THR A 380 -42.51 -6.06 -41.93
CA THR A 380 -42.24 -6.83 -43.16
C THR A 380 -41.01 -6.29 -43.89
N LEU A 381 -40.20 -7.18 -44.46
CA LEU A 381 -39.01 -6.81 -45.22
C LEU A 381 -39.38 -5.90 -46.41
N GLU A 382 -40.48 -6.22 -47.09
CA GLU A 382 -41.01 -5.41 -48.19
C GLU A 382 -41.33 -3.98 -47.74
N SER A 383 -42.03 -3.82 -46.61
CA SER A 383 -42.37 -2.49 -46.10
C SER A 383 -41.13 -1.71 -45.67
N PHE A 384 -40.14 -2.38 -45.07
CA PHE A 384 -38.89 -1.74 -44.69
C PHE A 384 -38.09 -1.27 -45.92
N GLN A 385 -38.00 -2.10 -46.96
CA GLN A 385 -37.36 -1.72 -48.22
C GLN A 385 -38.08 -0.55 -48.90
N LYS A 386 -39.43 -0.57 -48.92
CA LYS A 386 -40.25 0.54 -49.41
C LYS A 386 -39.99 1.83 -48.63
N PHE A 387 -39.87 1.75 -47.31
CA PHE A 387 -39.51 2.89 -46.47
C PHE A 387 -38.14 3.45 -46.85
N LYS A 388 -37.11 2.61 -46.94
CA LYS A 388 -35.74 3.05 -47.32
C LYS A 388 -35.68 3.64 -48.72
N ARG A 389 -36.50 3.18 -49.66
CA ARG A 389 -36.58 3.74 -51.02
C ARG A 389 -37.29 5.10 -51.03
N THR A 390 -38.32 5.27 -50.21
CA THR A 390 -39.19 6.45 -50.24
C THR A 390 -38.65 7.61 -49.40
N TYR A 391 -38.06 7.32 -48.24
CA TYR A 391 -37.78 8.32 -47.22
C TYR A 391 -36.30 8.45 -46.85
N ILE A 392 -35.93 9.61 -46.34
CA ILE A 392 -34.60 9.92 -45.80
C ILE A 392 -34.75 10.80 -44.55
N THR A 393 -33.93 10.54 -43.53
CA THR A 393 -33.98 11.29 -42.27
C THR A 393 -33.25 12.62 -42.41
N LEU A 394 -33.65 13.64 -41.65
CA LEU A 394 -32.90 14.90 -41.60
C LEU A 394 -31.44 14.65 -41.21
N LYS A 395 -31.17 13.78 -40.23
CA LYS A 395 -29.80 13.41 -39.82
C LYS A 395 -28.95 12.94 -41.00
N ASP A 396 -29.51 12.12 -41.90
CA ASP A 396 -28.81 11.65 -43.10
C ASP A 396 -28.64 12.75 -44.15
N ILE A 397 -29.62 13.65 -44.30
CA ILE A 397 -29.49 14.82 -45.18
C ILE A 397 -28.40 15.76 -44.66
N GLN A 398 -28.37 16.04 -43.36
CA GLN A 398 -27.39 16.92 -42.73
C GLN A 398 -25.97 16.40 -42.91
N LYS A 399 -25.77 15.07 -42.78
CA LYS A 399 -24.48 14.44 -43.05
C LYS A 399 -24.02 14.63 -44.50
N LYS A 400 -24.93 14.62 -45.46
CA LYS A 400 -24.60 14.69 -46.89
C LYS A 400 -24.46 16.11 -47.41
N LEU A 401 -25.35 17.01 -47.00
CA LEU A 401 -25.50 18.34 -47.59
C LEU A 401 -25.12 19.49 -46.65
N LYS A 402 -24.62 19.19 -45.44
CA LYS A 402 -24.27 20.19 -44.41
C LYS A 402 -25.35 21.26 -44.22
N THR A 403 -26.61 20.83 -44.19
CA THR A 403 -27.78 21.73 -44.12
C THR A 403 -28.50 21.65 -42.77
N SER A 404 -29.57 22.42 -42.58
CA SER A 404 -30.44 22.39 -41.39
C SER A 404 -31.91 22.38 -41.78
N TYR A 405 -32.78 22.01 -40.84
CA TYR A 405 -34.24 22.08 -41.03
C TYR A 405 -34.69 23.44 -41.55
N SER A 406 -34.23 24.54 -40.91
CA SER A 406 -34.62 25.91 -41.30
C SER A 406 -34.11 26.31 -42.69
N GLN A 407 -32.96 25.78 -43.11
CA GLN A 407 -32.43 26.01 -44.47
C GLN A 407 -33.22 25.23 -45.53
N LEU A 408 -33.59 23.98 -45.24
CA LEU A 408 -34.44 23.18 -46.13
C LEU A 408 -35.82 23.82 -46.29
N LEU A 409 -36.40 24.33 -45.19
CA LEU A 409 -37.70 25.00 -45.22
C LEU A 409 -37.68 26.27 -46.08
N ARG A 410 -36.62 27.09 -46.00
CA ARG A 410 -36.44 28.27 -46.87
C ARG A 410 -36.34 27.91 -48.36
N LYS A 411 -35.89 26.70 -48.68
CA LYS A 411 -35.84 26.16 -50.05
C LYS A 411 -37.14 25.47 -50.48
N GLY A 412 -38.23 25.63 -49.71
CA GLY A 412 -39.53 25.02 -49.99
C GLY A 412 -39.61 23.52 -49.70
N MET A 413 -38.60 22.93 -49.03
CA MET A 413 -38.58 21.50 -48.73
C MET A 413 -39.29 21.20 -47.41
N ILE A 414 -40.47 20.61 -47.50
CA ILE A 414 -41.33 20.33 -46.36
C ILE A 414 -41.17 18.84 -45.97
N PRO A 415 -40.89 18.52 -44.69
CA PRO A 415 -40.83 17.13 -44.24
C PRO A 415 -42.23 16.50 -44.17
N VAL A 416 -42.29 15.19 -44.36
CA VAL A 416 -43.53 14.40 -44.23
C VAL A 416 -43.83 13.96 -42.80
N SER A 417 -42.84 14.01 -41.92
CA SER A 417 -42.98 13.70 -40.48
C SER A 417 -41.94 14.51 -39.71
N GLY A 418 -42.26 14.91 -38.49
CA GLY A 418 -41.40 15.77 -37.68
C GLY A 418 -42.16 16.52 -36.60
N LEU A 419 -41.43 17.19 -35.71
CA LEU A 419 -41.99 17.73 -34.47
C LEU A 419 -43.12 18.73 -34.75
N LYS A 420 -42.94 19.56 -35.79
CA LYS A 420 -43.91 20.57 -36.24
C LYS A 420 -44.96 20.04 -37.23
N ILE A 421 -44.89 18.78 -37.65
CA ILE A 421 -45.78 18.19 -38.66
C ILE A 421 -46.78 17.24 -38.01
N ASP A 422 -46.29 16.25 -37.27
CA ASP A 422 -47.08 15.15 -36.73
C ASP A 422 -46.69 14.76 -35.29
N GLY A 423 -45.81 15.54 -34.67
CA GLY A 423 -45.27 15.32 -33.32
C GLY A 423 -44.02 14.44 -33.27
N GLY A 424 -43.51 13.96 -34.41
CA GLY A 424 -42.35 13.07 -34.45
C GLY A 424 -41.03 13.78 -34.12
N ARG A 425 -40.25 13.32 -33.13
CA ARG A 425 -38.98 14.01 -32.78
C ARG A 425 -37.83 13.82 -33.78
N MET A 426 -38.05 13.14 -34.91
CA MET A 426 -37.09 13.10 -36.02
C MET A 426 -37.77 13.44 -37.33
N TYR A 427 -37.21 14.42 -38.03
CA TYR A 427 -37.73 14.85 -39.33
C TYR A 427 -37.44 13.82 -40.42
N LEU A 428 -38.48 13.48 -41.17
CA LEU A 428 -38.44 12.55 -42.30
C LEU A 428 -38.87 13.29 -43.57
N TYR A 429 -38.12 13.13 -44.65
CA TYR A 429 -38.40 13.73 -45.95
C TYR A 429 -38.60 12.64 -46.99
N ARG A 430 -39.40 12.90 -48.04
CA ARG A 430 -39.40 12.02 -49.21
C ARG A 430 -38.14 12.29 -50.01
N LYS A 431 -37.45 11.21 -50.41
CA LYS A 431 -36.22 11.31 -51.19
C LYS A 431 -36.41 12.05 -52.51
N LYS A 432 -37.58 11.93 -53.15
CA LYS A 432 -37.89 12.61 -54.41
C LYS A 432 -37.86 14.14 -54.27
N ASP A 433 -38.33 14.66 -53.14
CA ASP A 433 -38.41 16.11 -52.88
C ASP A 433 -36.99 16.65 -52.61
N ILE A 434 -36.15 15.87 -51.94
CA ILE A 434 -34.74 16.22 -51.66
C ILE A 434 -33.81 15.98 -52.85
N LYS A 435 -34.23 15.21 -53.86
CA LYS A 435 -33.37 14.80 -54.99
C LYS A 435 -32.83 15.99 -55.80
N LEU A 436 -33.59 17.09 -55.85
CA LEU A 436 -33.19 18.35 -56.49
C LEU A 436 -32.01 19.06 -55.78
N LEU A 437 -31.73 18.70 -54.52
CA LEU A 437 -30.63 19.26 -53.71
C LEU A 437 -29.44 18.30 -53.57
N LEU A 438 -29.57 17.06 -54.06
CA LEU A 438 -28.54 16.02 -54.02
C LEU A 438 -27.81 15.84 -55.36
N LYS A 439 -28.22 16.59 -56.40
CA LYS A 439 -27.40 16.88 -57.58
C LYS A 439 -26.58 18.14 -57.27
#